data_AF-A0A7T8KA81-F1
#
_entry.id   AF-A0A7T8KA81-F1
#
_cell.length_a   1.000
_cell.length_b   1.000
_cell.length_c   1.000
_cell.angle_alpha   90.00
_cell.angle_beta   90.00
_cell.angle_gamma   90.00
#
_symmetry.space_group_name_H-M   'P 1'
#
loop_
_entity.id
_entity.type
_entity.pdbx_description
1 polymer ?
#
loop_
_entity_poly.entity_id
_entity_poly.type
_entity_poly.pdbx_seq_one_letter_code
_entity_poly.pdbx_strand_id
1 'polypeptide(L)' 'MPVHPRYEHEVVNHSRNFVDPLTGAHTNNVECFWKNAKQRLKSMAGVHDTMLSGHLNEFLWRERWGKN' A
#
# COMPACT_ATOMS: atom_id res chain seq x y z
N MET A 1 9.92 28.50 -13.80
CA MET A 1 9.97 27.26 -14.62
C MET A 1 8.88 26.33 -14.13
N PRO A 2 8.09 25.69 -15.00
CA PRO A 2 7.09 24.72 -14.57
C PRO A 2 7.80 23.47 -14.03
N VAL A 3 7.42 23.04 -12.83
CA VAL A 3 7.88 21.78 -12.25
C VAL A 3 7.03 20.67 -12.84
N HIS A 4 7.64 19.78 -13.62
CA HIS A 4 6.98 18.54 -14.03
C HIS A 4 7.22 17.49 -12.94
N PRO A 5 6.16 17.04 -12.22
CA PRO A 5 6.32 16.00 -11.22
C PRO A 5 6.75 14.69 -11.90
N ARG A 6 7.62 13.93 -11.23
CA ARG A 6 8.13 12.64 -11.73
C ARG A 6 7.06 11.54 -11.77
N TYR A 7 5.95 11.75 -11.08
CA TYR A 7 4.83 10.83 -10.97
C TYR A 7 3.52 11.60 -11.14
N GLU A 8 2.60 11.00 -11.89
CA GLU A 8 1.22 11.44 -11.96
C GLU A 8 0.43 10.76 -10.84
N HIS A 9 -0.24 11.57 -10.01
CA HIS A 9 -1.02 11.06 -8.88
C HIS A 9 -2.50 11.01 -9.26
N GLU A 10 -3.05 9.80 -9.31
CA GLU A 10 -4.49 9.59 -9.45
C GLU A 10 -5.19 9.66 -8.09
N VAL A 11 -6.42 10.15 -8.08
CA VAL A 11 -7.22 10.33 -6.86
C VAL A 11 -8.61 9.75 -7.07
N VAL A 12 -9.09 9.00 -6.08
CA VAL A 12 -10.43 8.39 -6.11
C VAL A 12 -11.31 9.03 -5.04
N ASN A 13 -12.50 9.47 -5.44
CA ASN A 13 -13.51 9.97 -4.50
C ASN A 13 -14.53 8.87 -4.16
N HIS A 14 -14.31 8.19 -3.04
CA HIS A 14 -15.14 7.12 -2.51
C HIS A 14 -16.57 7.54 -2.13
N SER A 15 -16.87 8.84 -1.99
CA SER A 15 -18.24 9.31 -1.79
C SER A 15 -19.06 9.30 -3.08
N ARG A 16 -18.39 9.17 -4.24
CA ARG A 16 -19.02 9.18 -5.57
C ARG A 16 -18.88 7.83 -6.25
N ASN A 17 -17.64 7.34 -6.38
CA ASN A 17 -17.34 6.08 -7.05
C ASN A 17 -16.18 5.36 -6.34
N PHE A 18 -16.25 4.03 -6.27
CA PHE A 18 -15.15 3.18 -5.77
C PHE A 18 -14.03 2.98 -6.81
N VAL A 19 -14.38 3.11 -8.09
CA VAL A 19 -13.47 3.11 -9.23
C VAL A 19 -13.76 4.40 -9.98
N ASP A 20 -12.74 5.22 -10.24
CA ASP A 20 -12.91 6.43 -11.04
C ASP A 20 -13.32 6.03 -12.47
N PRO A 21 -14.49 6.44 -12.98
CA PRO A 21 -14.94 6.07 -14.32
C PRO A 21 -14.11 6.69 -15.45
N LEU A 22 -13.36 7.76 -15.19
CA LEU A 22 -12.54 8.43 -16.21
C LEU A 22 -11.18 7.77 -16.35
N THR A 23 -10.50 7.54 -15.23
CA THR A 23 -9.12 7.03 -15.18
C THR A 23 -9.06 5.51 -14.98
N GLY A 24 -10.13 4.92 -14.45
CA GLY A 24 -10.13 3.53 -13.97
C GLY A 24 -9.41 3.33 -12.63
N ALA A 25 -8.91 4.40 -12.02
CA ALA A 25 -8.16 4.35 -10.78
C ALA A 25 -9.02 3.78 -9.63
N HIS A 26 -8.41 2.91 -8.81
CA HIS A 26 -9.04 2.37 -7.61
C HIS A 26 -7.98 2.03 -6.55
N THR A 27 -8.38 2.04 -5.27
CA THR A 27 -7.45 1.80 -4.15
C THR A 27 -7.41 0.35 -3.69
N ASN A 28 -8.26 -0.54 -4.21
CA ASN A 28 -8.39 -1.93 -3.75
C ASN A 28 -7.07 -2.70 -3.64
N ASN A 29 -6.17 -2.58 -4.62
CA ASN A 29 -4.90 -3.29 -4.60
C ASN A 29 -4.00 -2.78 -3.46
N VAL A 30 -3.94 -1.47 -3.26
CA VAL A 30 -3.19 -0.82 -2.19
C VAL A 30 -3.78 -1.22 -0.83
N GLU A 31 -5.11 -1.19 -0.70
CA GLU A 31 -5.80 -1.60 0.53
C GLU A 31 -5.57 -3.07 0.88
N CYS A 32 -5.68 -3.96 -0.11
CA CYS A 32 -5.41 -5.39 0.06
C CYS A 32 -3.95 -5.63 0.48
N PHE A 33 -3.00 -4.93 -0.14
CA PHE A 33 -1.59 -5.01 0.22
C PHE A 33 -1.34 -4.61 1.68
N TRP A 34 -1.91 -3.48 2.11
CA TRP A 34 -1.82 -3.03 3.50
C TRP A 34 -2.51 -3.97 4.48
N LYS A 35 -3.65 -4.56 4.11
CA LYS A 35 -4.33 -5.58 4.91
C LYS A 35 -3.39 -6.76 5.19
N ASN A 36 -2.70 -7.27 4.16
CA ASN A 36 -1.78 -8.39 4.30
C ASN A 36 -0.57 -8.05 5.18
N ALA A 37 0.02 -6.85 5.01
CA ALA A 37 1.09 -6.37 5.87
C ALA A 37 0.67 -6.30 7.34
N LYS A 38 -0.50 -5.72 7.62
CA LYS A 38 -1.04 -5.60 8.98
C LYS A 38 -1.41 -6.96 9.57
N GLN A 39 -1.87 -7.92 8.77
CA GLN A 39 -2.24 -9.25 9.25
C GLN A 39 -1.04 -9.98 9.86
N ARG A 40 0.14 -9.88 9.25
CA ARG A 40 1.39 -10.44 9.80
C ARG A 40 1.77 -9.79 11.14
N LEU A 41 1.59 -8.49 11.26
CA LEU A 41 1.88 -7.79 12.53
C LEU A 41 0.90 -8.19 13.63
N LYS A 42 -0.39 -8.32 13.29
CA LYS A 42 -1.44 -8.74 14.22
C LYS A 42 -1.25 -10.19 14.69
N SER A 43 -0.77 -11.09 13.84
CA SER A 43 -0.49 -12.49 14.26
C SER A 43 0.63 -12.59 15.29
N MET A 44 1.46 -11.55 15.45
CA MET A 44 2.48 -11.45 16.49
C MET A 44 1.96 -10.82 17.79
N ALA A 45 0.64 -10.60 17.90
CA ALA A 45 0.00 -9.85 18.99
C ALA A 45 0.45 -8.38 19.12
N GLY A 46 0.89 -7.79 18.00
CA GLY A 46 1.46 -6.45 17.95
C GLY A 46 2.99 -6.47 17.97
N VAL A 47 3.59 -5.35 17.58
CA VAL A 47 5.05 -5.16 17.58
C VAL A 47 5.37 -3.82 18.20
N HIS A 48 6.54 -3.70 18.83
CA HIS A 48 7.01 -2.40 19.29
C HIS A 48 7.26 -1.48 18.10
N ASP A 49 6.93 -0.19 18.25
CA ASP A 49 7.01 0.80 17.17
C ASP A 49 8.43 0.88 16.55
N THR A 50 9.47 0.74 17.39
CA THR A 50 10.86 0.73 16.90
C THR A 50 11.19 -0.43 15.96
N MET A 51 10.40 -1.52 15.98
CA MET A 51 10.58 -2.69 15.11
C MET A 51 9.66 -2.66 13.88
N LEU A 52 8.68 -1.75 13.84
CA LEU A 52 7.69 -1.68 12.78
C LEU A 52 8.33 -1.51 11.40
N SER A 53 9.31 -0.61 11.30
CA SER A 53 10.05 -0.35 10.06
C SER A 53 10.78 -1.59 9.56
N GLY A 54 11.43 -2.35 10.45
CA GLY A 54 12.09 -3.61 10.13
C GLY A 54 11.12 -4.66 9.58
N HIS A 55 9.97 -4.83 10.23
CA HIS A 55 8.95 -5.76 9.76
C HIS A 55 8.33 -5.36 8.42
N LEU A 56 8.11 -4.06 8.19
CA LEU A 56 7.61 -3.57 6.90
C LEU A 56 8.65 -3.79 5.79
N ASN A 57 9.93 -3.53 6.06
CA ASN A 57 11.02 -3.80 5.10
C ASN A 57 11.10 -5.30 4.76
N GLU A 58 11.04 -6.18 5.76
CA GLU A 58 11.02 -7.63 5.54
C GLU A 58 9.81 -8.06 4.71
N PHE A 59 8.62 -7.51 5.02
CA PHE A 59 7.39 -7.80 4.27
C PHE A 59 7.52 -7.39 2.79
N LEU A 60 8.00 -6.18 2.53
CA LEU A 60 8.25 -5.69 1.17
C LEU A 60 9.27 -6.56 0.42
N TRP A 61 10.33 -6.99 1.11
CA TRP A 61 11.34 -7.86 0.52
C TRP A 61 10.75 -9.22 0.14
N ARG A 62 9.98 -9.85 1.02
CA ARG A 62 9.32 -11.14 0.72
C ARG A 62 8.31 -11.03 -0.43
N GLU A 63 7.56 -9.94 -0.51
CA GLU A 63 6.61 -9.74 -1.60
C GLU A 63 7.28 -9.59 -2.97
N ARG A 64 8.47 -8.96 -3.01
CA ARG A 64 9.19 -8.73 -4.27
C ARG A 64 10.10 -9.89 -4.68
N TRP A 65 10.72 -10.59 -3.73
CA TRP A 65 11.77 -11.58 -4.02
C TRP A 65 11.56 -12.95 -3.34
N GLY A 66 10.55 -13.10 -2.49
CA GLY A 66 10.33 -14.31 -1.69
C GLY A 66 9.40 -15.35 -2.33
N LYS A 67 8.93 -15.12 -3.56
CA LYS A 67 8.08 -16.05 -4.32
C LYS A 67 8.97 -16.80 -5.32
N ASN A 68 9.10 -18.12 -5.15
CA ASN A 68 9.76 -19.03 -6.10
C ASN A 68 8.79 -19.40 -7.23
#